data_AF-A0A926BUG5-F1
#
_entry.id   AF-A0A926BUG5-F1
#
_cell.length_a   1.000
_cell.length_b   1.000
_cell.length_c   1.000
_cell.angle_alpha   90.00
_cell.angle_beta   90.00
_cell.angle_gamma   90.00
#
_symmetry.space_group_name_H-M   'P 1'
#
loop_
_entity.id
_entity.type
_entity.pdbx_description
1 polymer ?
#
loop_
_entity_poly.entity_id
_entity_poly.type
_entity_poly.pdbx_seq_one_letter_code
_entity_poly.pdbx_strand_id
1 'polypeptide(L)'
;MSEAKEVEHQGVLAKCESTLTKCDAKKYIANTTDGFRKPNPQGKRKKKWEAHHVICGHSMAARKTTDYVEKCLRITDWDINATPNMIGLPRNRQFRYSDGVTPGGFWVSHQVDHNTSDGYTEECRKELQKMFNRITKGKDDHSSTPTNIKSELEKITTKFLDLLEERWARGPGDPKQGWDKRLDNTCDDWYEPFSMAKVPRERIRGTKTNVQDALKQAFE
;
A
#
# COMPACT_ATOMS: atom_id res chain seq x y z
N MET A 1 0.93 57.76 18.16
CA MET A 1 0.01 56.66 18.53
C MET A 1 -0.24 55.88 17.26
N SER A 2 0.40 54.71 17.10
CA SER A 2 0.24 53.88 15.91
C SER A 2 -0.97 52.97 16.08
N GLU A 3 -1.95 53.12 15.19
CA GLU A 3 -3.14 52.28 15.14
C GLU A 3 -2.75 50.82 14.88
N ALA A 4 -3.20 49.93 15.78
CA ALA A 4 -3.12 48.50 15.57
C ALA A 4 -4.11 48.11 14.45
N LYS A 5 -3.57 47.62 13.33
CA LYS A 5 -4.40 47.01 12.28
C LYS A 5 -4.97 45.69 12.81
N GLU A 6 -6.29 45.63 12.93
CA GLU A 6 -7.02 44.38 13.11
C GLU A 6 -6.67 43.42 11.97
N VAL A 7 -6.09 42.27 12.34
CA VAL A 7 -5.87 41.16 11.42
C VAL A 7 -7.21 40.43 11.30
N GLU A 8 -7.86 40.61 10.15
CA GLU A 8 -9.08 39.93 9.80
C GLU A 8 -8.82 38.41 9.75
N HIS A 9 -9.27 37.68 10.76
CA HIS A 9 -9.19 36.23 10.79
C HIS A 9 -10.15 35.68 9.73
N GLN A 10 -9.60 35.32 8.57
CA GLN A 10 -10.34 34.70 7.47
C GLN A 10 -11.20 33.53 7.98
N GLY A 11 -12.50 33.68 7.72
CA GLY A 11 -13.57 32.68 7.65
C GLY A 11 -13.39 31.37 8.40
N VAL A 12 -14.34 31.08 9.30
CA VAL A 12 -14.54 29.77 9.93
C VAL A 12 -14.35 28.66 8.90
N LEU A 13 -13.19 28.01 8.94
CA LEU A 13 -12.85 26.90 8.07
C LEU A 13 -13.94 25.85 8.23
N ALA A 14 -14.49 25.39 7.09
CA ALA A 14 -15.45 24.30 7.02
C ALA A 14 -15.02 23.19 7.99
N LYS A 15 -16.00 22.63 8.74
CA LYS A 15 -15.85 21.56 9.74
C LYS A 15 -14.53 20.78 9.57
N CYS A 16 -13.58 21.00 10.49
CA CYS A 16 -12.29 20.29 10.57
C CYS A 16 -12.48 18.80 10.91
N GLU A 17 -13.10 18.05 10.01
CA GLU A 17 -13.23 16.61 10.08
C GLU A 17 -12.11 15.99 9.23
N SER A 18 -11.16 15.32 9.88
CA SER A 18 -10.06 14.65 9.20
C SER A 18 -10.58 13.71 8.09
N THR A 19 -10.04 13.87 6.89
CA THR A 19 -10.23 12.95 5.75
C THR A 19 -9.50 11.61 5.95
N LEU A 20 -8.56 11.53 6.91
CA LEU A 20 -7.78 10.32 7.18
C LEU A 20 -8.63 9.12 7.62
N THR A 21 -9.81 9.38 8.20
CA THR A 21 -10.65 8.35 8.83
C THR A 21 -12.00 8.16 8.15
N LYS A 22 -12.31 8.91 7.07
CA LYS A 22 -13.49 8.62 6.27
C LYS A 22 -13.22 7.39 5.40
N CYS A 23 -13.20 6.24 6.05
CA CYS A 23 -13.43 4.94 5.46
C CYS A 23 -14.87 4.89 4.93
N ASP A 24 -15.21 5.72 3.95
CA ASP A 24 -16.24 5.28 3.01
C ASP A 24 -15.64 4.07 2.31
N ALA A 25 -15.99 2.89 2.82
CA ALA A 25 -15.46 1.62 2.39
C ALA A 25 -15.72 1.34 0.89
N LYS A 26 -16.45 2.22 0.19
CA LYS A 26 -16.66 2.15 -1.25
C LYS A 26 -15.82 3.16 -2.04
N LYS A 27 -15.41 4.29 -1.46
CA LYS A 27 -14.60 5.30 -2.17
C LYS A 27 -13.20 4.82 -2.51
N TYR A 28 -12.50 4.20 -1.56
CA TYR A 28 -11.13 3.72 -1.80
C TYR A 28 -11.06 2.68 -2.93
N ILE A 29 -12.10 1.85 -3.04
CA ILE A 29 -12.29 0.90 -4.14
C ILE A 29 -12.43 1.60 -5.50
N ALA A 30 -13.23 2.67 -5.57
CA ALA A 30 -13.48 3.40 -6.81
C ALA A 30 -12.25 4.19 -7.27
N ASN A 31 -11.42 4.62 -6.32
CA ASN A 31 -10.19 5.38 -6.56
C ASN A 31 -8.96 4.48 -6.80
N THR A 32 -9.10 3.16 -6.72
CA THR A 32 -8.03 2.23 -7.07
C THR A 32 -7.91 2.13 -8.59
N THR A 33 -6.70 2.24 -9.12
CA THR A 33 -6.38 2.09 -10.55
C THR A 33 -6.90 0.77 -11.15
N ASP A 34 -7.00 0.73 -12.48
CA ASP A 34 -7.63 -0.36 -13.25
C ASP A 34 -7.19 -1.77 -12.82
N GLY A 35 -8.15 -2.68 -12.64
CA GLY A 35 -7.91 -4.10 -12.35
C GLY A 35 -8.76 -4.69 -11.21
N PHE A 36 -9.42 -3.84 -10.42
CA PHE A 36 -10.21 -4.26 -9.26
C PHE A 36 -11.40 -5.19 -9.59
N ARG A 37 -12.09 -4.97 -10.73
CA ARG A 37 -13.27 -5.76 -11.14
C ARG A 37 -13.45 -5.83 -12.66
N LYS A 38 -12.70 -6.71 -13.35
CA LYS A 38 -13.14 -7.13 -14.70
C LYS A 38 -14.26 -8.16 -14.58
N PRO A 39 -15.41 -7.99 -15.26
CA PRO A 39 -16.42 -9.05 -15.34
C PRO A 39 -15.78 -10.29 -15.97
N ASN A 40 -16.07 -11.48 -15.44
CA ASN A 40 -15.71 -12.71 -16.13
C ASN A 40 -16.68 -12.94 -17.32
N PRO A 41 -16.38 -13.88 -18.23
CA PRO A 41 -17.27 -14.20 -19.35
C PRO A 41 -18.70 -14.59 -18.93
N GLN A 42 -18.91 -15.01 -17.68
CA GLN A 42 -20.23 -15.32 -17.11
C GLN A 42 -20.89 -14.14 -16.39
N GLY A 43 -20.40 -12.90 -16.57
CA GLY A 43 -20.95 -11.69 -15.95
C GLY A 43 -20.74 -11.56 -14.43
N LYS A 44 -20.12 -12.54 -13.78
CA LYS A 44 -19.82 -12.52 -12.34
C LYS A 44 -18.53 -11.73 -12.10
N ARG A 45 -18.64 -10.65 -11.32
CA ARG A 45 -17.50 -9.85 -10.82
C ARG A 45 -16.75 -10.64 -9.74
N LYS A 46 -15.81 -11.52 -10.11
CA LYS A 46 -14.83 -12.03 -9.14
C LYS A 46 -13.81 -10.92 -8.87
N LYS A 47 -13.62 -10.54 -7.60
CA LYS A 47 -12.55 -9.62 -7.19
C LYS A 47 -11.23 -10.24 -7.60
N LYS A 48 -10.56 -9.67 -8.60
CA LYS A 48 -9.23 -10.13 -9.01
C LYS A 48 -8.18 -9.54 -8.07
N TRP A 49 -8.35 -8.27 -7.71
CA TRP A 49 -7.39 -7.51 -6.90
C TRP A 49 -8.01 -6.98 -5.62
N GLU A 50 -7.13 -6.57 -4.73
CA GLU A 50 -7.49 -5.72 -3.60
C GLU A 50 -7.06 -4.29 -3.83
N ALA A 51 -7.95 -3.39 -3.48
CA ALA A 51 -7.61 -2.01 -3.27
C ALA A 51 -6.68 -1.93 -2.05
N HIS A 52 -5.52 -1.32 -2.25
CA HIS A 52 -4.47 -1.20 -1.27
C HIS A 52 -4.07 0.27 -1.13
N HIS A 53 -3.95 0.76 0.10
CA HIS A 53 -3.41 2.09 0.35
C HIS A 53 -1.89 2.05 0.20
N VAL A 54 -1.33 2.88 -0.68
CA VAL A 54 0.13 2.98 -0.89
C VAL A 54 0.84 3.26 0.43
N ILE A 55 0.35 4.22 1.20
CA ILE A 55 0.70 4.33 2.61
C ILE A 55 -0.22 3.39 3.38
N CYS A 56 0.32 2.30 3.92
CA CYS A 56 -0.47 1.27 4.59
C CYS A 56 -1.43 1.87 5.63
N GLY A 57 -2.73 1.59 5.47
CA GLY A 57 -3.78 2.07 6.37
C GLY A 57 -3.57 1.64 7.83
N HIS A 58 -3.02 0.45 8.07
CA HIS A 58 -2.66 0.01 9.43
C HIS A 58 -1.52 0.84 10.03
N SER A 59 -0.52 1.22 9.23
CA SER A 59 0.58 2.08 9.67
C SER A 59 0.08 3.48 10.02
N MET A 60 -0.83 4.02 9.20
CA MET A 60 -1.49 5.28 9.48
C MET A 60 -2.38 5.20 10.72
N ALA A 61 -3.21 4.16 10.87
CA ALA A 61 -4.10 4.00 12.03
C ALA A 61 -3.35 3.78 13.35
N ALA A 62 -2.23 3.05 13.33
CA ALA A 62 -1.40 2.75 14.50
C ALA A 62 -0.29 3.78 14.76
N ARG A 63 -0.36 4.97 14.14
CA ARG A 63 0.65 6.01 14.27
C ARG A 63 0.77 6.53 15.70
N LYS A 64 1.99 6.89 16.10
CA LYS A 64 2.27 7.61 17.34
C LYS A 64 2.63 9.05 17.00
N THR A 65 1.74 9.97 17.34
CA THR A 65 1.80 11.37 16.96
C THR A 65 1.64 12.26 18.19
N THR A 66 2.04 13.52 18.05
CA THR A 66 1.73 14.56 19.04
C THR A 66 0.38 15.21 18.69
N ASP A 67 -0.24 15.88 19.66
CA ASP A 67 -1.48 16.66 19.43
C ASP A 67 -1.33 17.68 18.29
N TYR A 68 -0.14 18.26 18.15
CA TYR A 68 0.16 19.19 17.08
C TYR A 68 0.06 18.52 15.70
N VAL A 69 0.72 17.37 15.53
CA VAL A 69 0.65 16.60 14.29
C VAL A 69 -0.78 16.17 13.99
N GLU A 70 -1.54 15.69 14.97
CA GLU A 70 -2.96 15.32 14.77
C GLU A 70 -3.82 16.50 14.34
N LYS A 71 -3.59 17.70 14.88
CA LYS A 71 -4.29 18.92 14.45
C LYS A 71 -3.95 19.25 13.00
N CYS A 72 -2.67 19.21 12.62
CA CYS A 72 -2.26 19.48 11.25
C CYS A 72 -2.82 18.42 10.27
N LEU A 73 -2.87 17.16 10.69
CA LEU A 73 -3.50 16.04 9.96
C LEU A 73 -5.04 16.16 9.84
N ARG A 74 -5.70 16.93 10.71
CA ARG A 74 -7.15 17.20 10.61
C ARG A 74 -7.48 18.31 9.62
N ILE A 75 -6.57 19.24 9.41
CA ILE A 75 -6.76 20.41 8.54
C ILE A 75 -6.05 20.28 7.19
N THR A 76 -5.22 19.25 7.01
CA THR A 76 -4.70 18.89 5.69
C THR A 76 -5.83 18.35 4.81
N ASP A 77 -5.82 18.74 3.54
CA ASP A 77 -6.74 18.27 2.50
C ASP A 77 -6.27 16.97 1.84
N TRP A 78 -5.16 16.38 2.31
CA TRP A 78 -4.70 15.07 1.86
C TRP A 78 -5.67 13.96 2.28
N ASP A 79 -6.05 13.09 1.34
CA ASP A 79 -6.98 11.97 1.57
C ASP A 79 -6.29 10.65 1.22
N ILE A 80 -6.11 9.77 2.19
CA ILE A 80 -5.52 8.44 2.00
C ILE A 80 -6.26 7.60 0.95
N ASN A 81 -7.55 7.88 0.73
CA ASN A 81 -8.37 7.17 -0.25
C ASN A 81 -8.36 7.83 -1.63
N ALA A 82 -7.68 8.96 -1.83
CA ALA A 82 -7.56 9.60 -3.15
C ALA A 82 -6.78 8.72 -4.13
N THR A 83 -7.07 8.82 -5.42
CA THR A 83 -6.47 7.98 -6.47
C THR A 83 -4.94 7.86 -6.41
N PRO A 84 -4.16 8.94 -6.18
CA PRO A 84 -2.70 8.82 -6.08
C PRO A 84 -2.20 7.98 -4.91
N ASN A 85 -3.05 7.81 -3.88
CA ASN A 85 -2.73 7.09 -2.64
C ASN A 85 -3.28 5.66 -2.63
N MET A 86 -3.91 5.23 -3.74
CA MET A 86 -4.52 3.92 -3.91
C MET A 86 -3.84 3.15 -5.05
N ILE A 87 -3.61 1.86 -4.83
CA ILE A 87 -3.07 0.94 -5.83
C ILE A 87 -3.81 -0.39 -5.78
N GLY A 88 -4.00 -1.01 -6.95
CA GLY A 88 -4.58 -2.34 -7.05
C GLY A 88 -3.51 -3.41 -7.00
N LEU A 89 -3.54 -4.28 -5.98
CA LEU A 89 -2.58 -5.37 -5.84
C LEU A 89 -3.24 -6.74 -5.93
N PRO A 90 -2.62 -7.72 -6.62
CA PRO A 90 -3.10 -9.10 -6.65
C PRO A 90 -3.00 -9.79 -5.27
N ARG A 91 -3.86 -10.77 -5.04
CA ARG A 91 -3.75 -11.74 -3.93
C ARG A 91 -2.97 -12.98 -4.37
N ASN A 92 -2.45 -13.78 -3.42
CA ASN A 92 -1.80 -15.07 -3.72
C ASN A 92 -2.67 -16.00 -4.59
N ARG A 93 -3.97 -16.08 -4.29
CA ARG A 93 -4.92 -16.87 -5.08
C ARG A 93 -5.09 -16.34 -6.50
N GLN A 94 -4.89 -15.04 -6.72
CA GLN A 94 -5.07 -14.44 -8.03
C GLN A 94 -4.03 -14.95 -9.02
N PHE A 95 -2.76 -15.01 -8.64
CA PHE A 95 -1.71 -15.59 -9.47
C PHE A 95 -2.03 -17.04 -9.84
N ARG A 96 -2.59 -17.82 -8.92
CA ARG A 96 -3.03 -19.20 -9.22
C ARG A 96 -4.16 -19.24 -10.24
N TYR A 97 -5.15 -18.35 -10.13
CA TYR A 97 -6.30 -18.34 -11.03
C TYR A 97 -6.01 -17.75 -12.40
N SER A 98 -4.94 -16.99 -12.54
CA SER A 98 -4.52 -16.40 -13.81
C SER A 98 -3.29 -17.06 -14.41
N ASP A 99 -2.87 -18.20 -13.85
CA ASP A 99 -1.62 -18.89 -14.24
C ASP A 99 -0.41 -17.95 -14.30
N GLY A 100 -0.30 -17.14 -13.25
CA GLY A 100 0.74 -16.14 -13.13
C GLY A 100 0.63 -15.06 -14.20
N VAL A 101 -0.57 -14.66 -14.65
CA VAL A 101 -0.77 -13.46 -15.48
C VAL A 101 -1.43 -12.37 -14.64
N THR A 102 -0.81 -11.19 -14.47
CA THR A 102 -1.49 -10.05 -13.84
C THR A 102 -1.93 -9.03 -14.89
N PRO A 103 -3.18 -8.56 -14.84
CA PRO A 103 -3.57 -7.33 -15.55
C PRO A 103 -2.70 -6.15 -15.06
N GLY A 104 -2.56 -5.06 -15.83
CA GLY A 104 -2.05 -3.77 -15.30
C GLY A 104 -0.63 -3.76 -14.73
N GLY A 105 0.20 -4.78 -14.99
CA GLY A 105 1.64 -4.76 -14.71
C GLY A 105 2.04 -5.05 -13.27
N PHE A 106 1.18 -4.93 -12.26
CA PHE A 106 1.61 -5.11 -10.85
C PHE A 106 1.68 -6.58 -10.41
N TRP A 107 2.80 -6.98 -9.80
CA TRP A 107 3.08 -8.37 -9.40
C TRP A 107 3.40 -8.57 -7.93
N VAL A 108 3.57 -7.48 -7.18
CA VAL A 108 3.71 -7.60 -5.74
C VAL A 108 2.38 -8.09 -5.16
N SER A 109 2.41 -9.15 -4.36
CA SER A 109 1.22 -9.68 -3.72
C SER A 109 0.87 -8.87 -2.49
N HIS A 110 -0.38 -8.43 -2.37
CA HIS A 110 -0.88 -7.71 -1.19
C HIS A 110 -0.64 -8.45 0.14
N GLN A 111 -0.49 -9.78 0.10
CA GLN A 111 -0.42 -10.60 1.31
C GLN A 111 1.02 -10.93 1.72
N VAL A 112 1.97 -10.92 0.79
CA VAL A 112 3.31 -11.47 1.01
C VAL A 112 4.18 -10.39 1.64
N ASP A 113 4.60 -10.66 2.88
CA ASP A 113 5.43 -9.76 3.70
C ASP A 113 4.83 -8.36 3.93
N HIS A 114 3.50 -8.26 3.91
CA HIS A 114 2.80 -7.01 4.16
C HIS A 114 2.78 -6.61 5.65
N ASN A 115 2.48 -7.57 6.54
CA ASN A 115 2.29 -7.36 7.99
C ASN A 115 3.35 -8.07 8.85
N THR A 116 4.57 -8.28 8.35
CA THR A 116 5.67 -8.83 9.15
C THR A 116 6.38 -7.72 9.95
N SER A 117 7.18 -8.10 10.95
CA SER A 117 7.94 -7.17 11.81
C SER A 117 8.96 -6.30 11.07
N ASP A 118 9.32 -6.70 9.85
CA ASP A 118 10.25 -6.06 8.92
C ASP A 118 9.60 -5.80 7.55
N GLY A 119 8.27 -5.98 7.46
CA GLY A 119 7.52 -5.92 6.23
C GLY A 119 7.03 -4.52 5.88
N TYR A 120 6.20 -4.46 4.84
CA TYR A 120 5.70 -3.20 4.27
C TYR A 120 5.09 -2.25 5.31
N THR A 121 4.23 -2.79 6.18
CA THR A 121 3.56 -2.02 7.24
C THR A 121 4.56 -1.36 8.19
N GLU A 122 5.65 -2.04 8.54
CA GLU A 122 6.68 -1.48 9.41
C GLU A 122 7.50 -0.41 8.68
N GLU A 123 7.81 -0.60 7.40
CA GLU A 123 8.49 0.41 6.59
C GLU A 123 7.66 1.70 6.50
N CYS A 124 6.38 1.59 6.16
CA CYS A 124 5.47 2.75 6.14
C CYS A 124 5.42 3.44 7.51
N ARG A 125 5.33 2.66 8.60
CA ARG A 125 5.28 3.18 9.97
C ARG A 125 6.55 3.97 10.31
N LYS A 126 7.73 3.44 9.99
CA LYS A 126 9.01 4.11 10.25
C LYS A 126 9.14 5.42 9.47
N GLU A 127 8.76 5.44 8.20
CA GLU A 127 8.83 6.65 7.37
C GLU A 127 7.85 7.73 7.84
N LEU A 128 6.60 7.33 8.16
CA LEU A 128 5.64 8.24 8.79
C LEU A 128 6.16 8.80 10.11
N GLN A 129 6.75 7.97 10.98
CA GLN A 129 7.29 8.43 12.26
C GLN A 129 8.42 9.44 12.08
N LYS A 130 9.32 9.23 11.09
CA LYS A 130 10.37 10.20 10.76
C LYS A 130 9.77 11.55 10.37
N MET A 131 8.74 11.55 9.53
CA MET A 131 8.03 12.77 9.13
C MET A 131 7.36 13.46 10.33
N PHE A 132 6.62 12.72 11.16
CA PHE A 132 5.97 13.27 12.36
C PHE A 132 6.96 13.88 13.35
N ASN A 133 8.13 13.25 13.51
CA ASN A 133 9.21 13.78 14.34
C ASN A 133 9.78 15.09 13.79
N ARG A 134 9.94 15.21 12.45
CA ARG A 134 10.37 16.47 11.81
C ARG A 134 9.37 17.59 12.04
N ILE A 135 8.08 17.32 11.80
CA ILE A 135 6.99 18.29 12.00
C ILE A 135 6.91 18.72 13.47
N THR A 136 7.04 17.77 14.40
CA THR A 136 7.01 18.07 15.84
C THR A 136 8.16 18.98 16.25
N LYS A 137 9.37 18.77 15.69
CA LYS A 137 10.54 19.62 15.98
C LYS A 137 10.38 21.03 15.39
N GLY A 138 9.80 21.16 14.20
CA GLY A 138 9.58 22.44 13.53
C GLY A 138 8.37 23.23 14.03
N LYS A 139 7.66 22.75 15.08
CA LYS A 139 6.46 23.40 15.60
C LYS A 139 6.75 24.79 16.18
N ASP A 140 7.89 24.93 16.86
CA ASP A 140 8.25 26.13 17.62
C ASP A 140 8.75 27.25 16.70
N ASP A 141 9.28 26.90 15.53
CA ASP A 141 9.78 27.84 14.52
C ASP A 141 8.72 28.22 13.47
N HIS A 142 7.47 27.75 13.62
CA HIS A 142 6.37 27.88 12.63
C HIS A 142 6.72 27.42 11.20
N SER A 143 7.82 26.68 11.03
CA SER A 143 8.32 26.20 9.74
C SER A 143 7.52 25.01 9.21
N SER A 144 6.66 24.41 10.04
CA SER A 144 5.79 23.29 9.68
C SER A 144 4.34 23.76 9.53
N THR A 145 3.86 23.88 8.30
CA THR A 145 2.46 24.22 8.01
C THR A 145 1.69 22.99 7.53
N PRO A 146 0.34 23.00 7.51
CA PRO A 146 -0.46 21.93 6.92
C PRO A 146 -0.10 21.61 5.47
N THR A 147 0.27 22.63 4.68
CA THR A 147 0.78 22.48 3.31
C THR A 147 2.04 21.62 3.27
N ASN A 148 2.93 21.78 4.26
CA ASN A 148 4.14 20.98 4.36
C ASN A 148 3.81 19.51 4.67
N ILE A 149 2.78 19.24 5.49
CA ILE A 149 2.36 17.85 5.77
C ILE A 149 1.85 17.16 4.51
N LYS A 150 0.98 17.83 3.73
CA LYS A 150 0.48 17.25 2.47
C LYS A 150 1.63 16.89 1.53
N SER A 151 2.56 17.83 1.31
CA SER A 151 3.72 17.59 0.45
C SER A 151 4.58 16.43 0.97
N GLU A 152 4.79 16.31 2.29
CA GLU A 152 5.53 15.20 2.87
C GLU A 152 4.80 13.84 2.71
N LEU A 153 3.47 13.81 2.88
CA LEU A 153 2.67 12.61 2.64
C LEU A 153 2.67 12.19 1.16
N GLU A 154 2.62 13.15 0.24
CA GLU A 154 2.77 12.90 -1.20
C GLU A 154 4.16 12.33 -1.53
N LYS A 155 5.24 12.90 -0.97
CA LYS A 155 6.60 12.36 -1.13
C LYS A 155 6.73 10.93 -0.60
N ILE A 156 6.12 10.64 0.56
CA ILE A 156 6.11 9.28 1.12
C ILE A 156 5.32 8.35 0.19
N THR A 157 4.20 8.80 -0.36
CA THR A 157 3.40 8.04 -1.32
C THR A 157 4.20 7.69 -2.57
N THR A 158 4.83 8.69 -3.22
CA THR A 158 5.71 8.46 -4.38
C THR A 158 6.81 7.46 -4.05
N LYS A 159 7.52 7.67 -2.94
CA LYS A 159 8.57 6.75 -2.48
C LYS A 159 8.07 5.30 -2.36
N PHE A 160 6.88 5.09 -1.83
CA PHE A 160 6.34 3.74 -1.66
C PHE A 160 5.81 3.13 -2.95
N LEU A 161 5.36 3.93 -3.93
CA LEU A 161 5.09 3.48 -5.28
C LEU A 161 6.38 3.01 -5.96
N ASP A 162 7.43 3.83 -5.92
CA ASP A 162 8.75 3.50 -6.49
C ASP A 162 9.29 2.21 -5.86
N LEU A 163 9.17 2.03 -4.54
CA LEU A 163 9.58 0.80 -3.87
C LEU A 163 8.79 -0.43 -4.34
N LEU A 164 7.49 -0.31 -4.60
CA LEU A 164 6.68 -1.41 -5.15
C LEU A 164 7.09 -1.74 -6.59
N GLU A 165 7.42 -0.72 -7.38
CA GLU A 165 7.99 -0.85 -8.73
C GLU A 165 9.45 -1.32 -8.73
N GLU A 166 10.20 -1.18 -7.65
CA GLU A 166 11.51 -1.86 -7.57
C GLU A 166 11.31 -3.33 -7.19
N ARG A 167 10.34 -3.60 -6.30
CA ARG A 167 10.05 -4.94 -5.76
C ARG A 167 9.56 -5.92 -6.80
N TRP A 168 8.70 -5.48 -7.72
CA TRP A 168 8.17 -6.34 -8.76
C TRP A 168 9.24 -6.84 -9.76
N ALA A 169 10.44 -6.24 -9.78
CA ALA A 169 11.49 -6.49 -10.76
C ALA A 169 12.60 -7.40 -10.18
N ARG A 170 12.40 -7.87 -8.94
CA ARG A 170 13.34 -8.75 -8.23
C ARG A 170 13.30 -10.18 -8.75
N GLY A 171 14.28 -10.97 -8.31
CA GLY A 171 14.46 -12.36 -8.71
C GLY A 171 14.76 -12.49 -10.21
N PRO A 172 14.09 -13.38 -10.96
CA PRO A 172 14.39 -13.67 -12.37
C PRO A 172 14.02 -12.53 -13.35
N GLY A 173 13.84 -11.31 -12.87
CA GLY A 173 13.50 -10.10 -13.63
C GLY A 173 12.02 -9.99 -14.00
N ASP A 174 11.41 -11.09 -14.47
CA ASP A 174 9.99 -11.16 -14.79
C ASP A 174 9.22 -12.01 -13.75
N PRO A 175 8.23 -11.45 -13.05
CA PRO A 175 7.38 -12.18 -12.13
C PRO A 175 6.66 -13.39 -12.73
N LYS A 176 6.37 -13.41 -14.05
CA LYS A 176 5.86 -14.62 -14.72
C LYS A 176 6.89 -15.74 -14.65
N GLN A 177 8.18 -15.43 -14.86
CA GLN A 177 9.24 -16.42 -14.72
C GLN A 177 9.36 -16.92 -13.28
N GLY A 178 9.28 -16.01 -12.29
CA GLY A 178 9.23 -16.40 -10.88
C GLY A 178 8.05 -17.33 -10.59
N TRP A 179 6.87 -17.02 -11.15
CA TRP A 179 5.70 -17.89 -11.04
C TRP A 179 5.93 -19.26 -11.68
N ASP A 180 6.46 -19.32 -12.89
CA ASP A 180 6.66 -20.58 -13.62
C ASP A 180 7.72 -21.46 -12.97
N LYS A 181 8.76 -20.85 -12.42
CA LYS A 181 9.84 -21.53 -11.71
C LYS A 181 9.53 -21.82 -10.24
N ARG A 182 8.34 -21.47 -9.72
CA ARG A 182 7.97 -21.72 -8.31
C ARG A 182 8.04 -23.19 -7.89
N LEU A 183 7.95 -24.11 -8.85
CA LEU A 183 8.05 -25.57 -8.67
C LEU A 183 9.38 -26.16 -9.17
N ASP A 184 10.29 -25.31 -9.64
CA ASP A 184 11.61 -25.68 -10.15
C ASP A 184 12.65 -25.51 -9.05
N ASN A 185 13.33 -26.61 -8.68
CA ASN A 185 14.32 -26.62 -7.61
C ASN A 185 15.60 -25.83 -7.94
N THR A 186 15.73 -25.27 -9.14
CA THR A 186 16.90 -24.51 -9.58
C THR A 186 16.76 -22.98 -9.43
N CYS A 187 15.59 -22.48 -8.99
CA CYS A 187 15.30 -21.04 -8.91
C CYS A 187 14.89 -20.68 -7.48
N ASP A 188 15.86 -20.46 -6.58
CA ASP A 188 15.60 -20.21 -5.16
C ASP A 188 14.95 -18.85 -4.90
N ASP A 189 15.13 -17.90 -5.81
CA ASP A 189 14.62 -16.53 -5.77
C ASP A 189 13.23 -16.35 -6.41
N TRP A 190 12.54 -17.44 -6.77
CA TRP A 190 11.24 -17.40 -7.47
C TRP A 190 10.19 -16.51 -6.78
N TYR A 191 10.29 -16.38 -5.45
CA TYR A 191 9.32 -15.70 -4.61
C TYR A 191 9.53 -14.20 -4.48
N GLU A 192 10.74 -13.70 -4.80
CA GLU A 192 11.12 -12.32 -4.54
C GLU A 192 10.20 -11.26 -5.15
N PRO A 193 9.77 -11.38 -6.43
CA PRO A 193 8.92 -10.36 -7.05
C PRO A 193 7.51 -10.25 -6.43
N PHE A 194 7.08 -11.25 -5.66
CA PHE A 194 5.77 -11.24 -5.01
C PHE A 194 5.80 -10.56 -3.64
N SER A 195 6.98 -10.33 -3.05
CA SER A 195 7.12 -9.81 -1.70
C SER A 195 6.99 -8.29 -1.62
N MET A 196 6.23 -7.81 -0.64
CA MET A 196 6.17 -6.38 -0.32
C MET A 196 7.31 -5.91 0.58
N ALA A 197 8.11 -6.78 1.19
CA ALA A 197 9.15 -6.34 2.12
C ALA A 197 10.41 -5.83 1.40
N LYS A 198 11.17 -4.97 2.07
CA LYS A 198 12.53 -4.59 1.64
C LYS A 198 13.40 -5.81 1.39
N VAL A 199 13.40 -6.78 2.30
CA VAL A 199 14.12 -8.06 2.18
C VAL A 199 13.07 -9.17 2.09
N PRO A 200 12.94 -9.85 0.94
CA PRO A 200 11.92 -10.88 0.77
C PRO A 200 12.29 -12.12 1.58
N ARG A 201 11.30 -12.76 2.22
CA ARG A 201 11.52 -13.98 3.00
C ARG A 201 11.36 -15.21 2.14
N GLU A 202 12.27 -16.17 2.31
CA GLU A 202 12.21 -17.46 1.62
C GLU A 202 10.85 -18.14 1.78
N ARG A 203 10.37 -18.72 0.69
CA ARG A 203 9.08 -19.40 0.63
C ARG A 203 9.26 -20.87 0.30
N ILE A 204 8.61 -21.70 1.10
CA ILE A 204 8.50 -23.13 0.85
C ILE A 204 7.90 -23.32 -0.55
N ARG A 205 8.63 -24.06 -1.38
CA ARG A 205 8.18 -24.45 -2.71
C ARG A 205 6.93 -25.32 -2.57
N GLY A 206 5.97 -25.15 -3.46
CA GLY A 206 4.92 -26.15 -3.62
C GLY A 206 5.56 -27.47 -4.03
N THR A 207 5.05 -28.59 -3.55
CA THR A 207 5.39 -29.89 -4.13
C THR A 207 4.70 -30.00 -5.49
N LYS A 208 5.40 -30.54 -6.50
CA LYS A 208 4.73 -31.11 -7.68
C LYS A 208 4.05 -32.40 -7.21
N THR A 209 2.98 -32.32 -6.44
CA THR A 209 2.10 -33.50 -6.35
C THR A 209 1.57 -33.71 -7.75
N ASN A 210 1.96 -34.82 -8.37
CA ASN A 210 1.34 -35.25 -9.60
C ASN A 210 -0.16 -35.30 -9.30
N VAL A 211 -1.01 -34.69 -10.14
CA VAL A 211 -2.46 -34.65 -9.89
C VAL A 211 -3.01 -36.06 -9.68
N GLN A 212 -2.36 -37.06 -10.29
CA GLN A 212 -2.62 -38.47 -10.08
C GLN A 212 -2.29 -38.98 -8.66
N ASP A 213 -1.20 -38.53 -8.04
CA ASP A 213 -0.81 -38.94 -6.67
C ASP A 213 -1.74 -38.32 -5.61
N ALA A 214 -2.15 -37.08 -5.83
CA ALA A 214 -3.13 -36.41 -4.99
C ALA A 214 -4.54 -37.04 -5.10
N LEU A 215 -4.89 -37.57 -6.28
CA LEU A 215 -6.13 -38.33 -6.47
C LEU A 215 -6.03 -39.73 -5.84
N LYS A 216 -4.89 -40.41 -5.94
CA LYS A 216 -4.69 -41.74 -5.32
C LYS A 216 -4.86 -41.69 -3.79
N GLN A 217 -4.27 -40.70 -3.13
CA GLN A 217 -4.42 -40.50 -1.68
C GLN A 217 -5.82 -40.06 -1.24
N ALA A 218 -6.69 -39.61 -2.15
CA ALA A 218 -8.05 -39.20 -1.82
C ALA A 218 -9.08 -40.34 -1.94
N PHE A 219 -8.67 -41.48 -2.50
CA PHE A 219 -9.52 -42.65 -2.75
C PHE A 219 -8.98 -43.96 -2.15
N GLU A 220 -7.96 -43.86 -1.29
CA GLU A 220 -7.51 -44.90 -0.34
C GLU A 220 -7.84 -44.46 1.08
#